data_AF-A0A0G1WKQ6-F1
#
_entry.id   AF-A0A0G1WKQ6-F1
#
_cell.length_a   1.000
_cell.length_b   1.000
_cell.length_c   1.000
_cell.angle_alpha   90.00
_cell.angle_beta   90.00
_cell.angle_gamma   90.00
#
_symmetry.space_group_name_H-M   'P 1'
#
loop_
_entity.id
_entity.type
_entity.pdbx_description
1 polymer ?
#
loop_
_entity_poly.entity_id
_entity_poly.type
_entity_poly.pdbx_seq_one_letter_code
_entity_poly.pdbx_strand_id
1 'polypeptide(L)'
;MVMEPLSKRLRLLVFLIFSALFVFILPIVILYASGYRFKSGLGIVRTGGIYITVPYDDAVVKIDGTEIGISGFLKRNFYLGDLTPSSYEVSVRKEGYYTWVHTLVVEQQIVSDARALLIPEEITLLRISSGLPASTSTRAVSTETWRTYLKAFESPMATTTTPSGAYDLAGNEAVFVEKGNVYVRWIDESASPSSNFCSRPSLCVRQMTIEDGRQTSTSAAYFAGGVVFRTTEGGVFIRESSVLPGSVLAPIYARRGADFRILDDGLVIKEGNNLYQVTGL
;
A
#
# COMPACT_ATOMS: atom_id res chain seq x y z
N MET A 1 19.40 -47.95 39.49
CA MET A 1 20.36 -46.92 39.95
C MET A 1 19.52 -45.83 40.61
N VAL A 2 19.42 -45.84 41.94
CA VAL A 2 18.58 -44.90 42.69
C VAL A 2 19.41 -43.64 42.87
N MET A 3 18.98 -42.51 42.29
CA MET A 3 19.63 -41.22 42.52
C MET A 3 19.41 -40.81 43.98
N GLU A 4 20.49 -40.66 44.75
CA GLU A 4 20.40 -40.05 46.07
C GLU A 4 19.90 -38.61 45.95
N PRO A 5 18.92 -38.19 46.76
CA PRO A 5 18.39 -36.84 46.70
C PRO A 5 19.43 -35.83 47.17
N LEU A 6 19.57 -34.73 46.43
CA LEU A 6 20.44 -33.60 46.78
C LEU A 6 20.16 -33.11 48.21
N SER A 7 21.23 -32.80 48.95
CA SER A 7 21.18 -32.18 50.28
C SER A 7 20.21 -30.98 50.32
N LYS A 8 19.41 -30.86 51.39
CA LYS A 8 18.44 -29.75 51.57
C LYS A 8 19.08 -28.37 51.40
N ARG A 9 20.34 -28.21 51.84
CA ARG A 9 21.11 -26.95 51.70
C ARG A 9 21.52 -26.69 50.25
N LEU A 10 21.91 -27.72 49.53
CA LEU A 10 22.27 -27.63 48.12
C LEU A 10 21.04 -27.30 47.25
N ARG A 11 19.89 -27.91 47.54
CA ARG A 11 18.62 -27.58 46.88
C ARG A 11 18.21 -26.12 47.09
N LEU A 12 18.38 -25.60 48.31
CA LEU A 12 18.10 -24.19 48.62
C LEU A 12 19.08 -23.25 47.91
N LEU A 13 20.38 -23.57 47.92
CA LEU A 13 21.41 -22.77 47.23
C LEU A 13 21.13 -22.67 45.73
N VAL A 14 20.86 -23.80 45.08
CA VAL A 14 20.52 -23.86 43.65
C VAL A 14 19.26 -23.03 43.38
N PHE A 15 18.21 -23.18 44.19
CA PHE A 15 16.99 -22.39 44.08
C PHE A 15 17.25 -20.88 44.21
N LEU A 16 18.06 -20.45 45.16
CA LEU A 16 18.41 -19.04 45.36
C LEU A 16 19.22 -18.49 44.18
N ILE A 17 20.17 -19.27 43.64
CA ILE A 17 20.96 -18.87 42.46
C ILE A 17 20.04 -18.69 41.24
N PHE A 18 19.17 -19.66 40.93
CA PHE A 18 18.25 -19.55 39.80
C PHE A 18 17.22 -18.44 40.00
N SER A 19 16.74 -18.23 41.22
CA SER A 19 15.83 -17.12 41.54
C SER A 19 16.51 -15.76 41.35
N ALA A 20 17.74 -15.60 41.84
CA ALA A 20 18.52 -14.39 41.62
C ALA A 20 18.80 -14.17 40.13
N LEU A 21 19.26 -15.22 39.43
CA LEU A 21 19.51 -15.18 37.99
C LEU A 21 18.25 -14.74 37.22
N PHE A 22 17.09 -15.31 37.56
CA PHE A 22 15.82 -14.91 36.96
C PHE A 22 15.49 -13.44 37.22
N VAL A 23 15.64 -12.96 38.45
CA VAL A 23 15.40 -11.55 38.82
C VAL A 23 16.32 -10.57 38.07
N PHE A 24 17.55 -10.97 37.73
CA PHE A 24 18.48 -10.12 36.97
C PHE A 24 18.34 -10.27 35.45
N ILE A 25 18.10 -11.48 34.92
CA ILE A 25 17.97 -11.72 33.48
C ILE A 25 16.64 -11.19 32.95
N LEU A 26 15.54 -11.39 33.69
CA LEU A 26 14.21 -10.98 33.25
C LEU A 26 14.14 -9.49 32.84
N PRO A 27 14.60 -8.51 33.64
CA PRO A 27 14.57 -7.11 33.22
C PRO A 27 15.46 -6.83 32.01
N ILE A 28 16.59 -7.52 31.86
CA ILE A 28 17.46 -7.38 30.67
C ILE A 28 16.72 -7.88 29.42
N VAL A 29 16.05 -9.02 29.51
CA VAL A 29 15.25 -9.58 28.41
C VAL A 29 14.06 -8.67 28.09
N ILE A 30 13.39 -8.09 29.09
CA ILE A 30 12.28 -7.13 28.90
C ILE A 30 12.78 -5.86 28.19
N LEU A 31 13.92 -5.30 28.61
CA LEU A 31 14.53 -4.15 27.93
C LEU A 31 14.89 -4.50 26.48
N TYR A 32 15.50 -5.66 26.26
CA TYR A 32 15.83 -6.13 24.91
C TYR A 32 14.57 -6.31 24.03
N ALA A 33 13.51 -6.92 24.57
CA ALA A 33 12.25 -7.17 23.87
C ALA A 33 11.46 -5.87 23.62
N SER A 34 11.58 -4.88 24.49
CA SER A 34 10.96 -3.56 24.30
C SER A 34 11.76 -2.63 23.37
N GLY A 35 12.79 -3.13 22.69
CA GLY A 35 13.51 -2.40 21.64
C GLY A 35 14.74 -1.62 22.14
N TYR A 36 15.20 -1.83 23.37
CA TYR A 36 16.49 -1.28 23.80
C TYR A 36 17.64 -2.09 23.20
N ARG A 37 18.57 -1.38 22.56
CA ARG A 37 19.78 -1.96 21.97
C ARG A 37 21.00 -1.14 22.36
N PHE A 38 22.12 -1.82 22.58
CA PHE A 38 23.40 -1.15 22.76
C PHE A 38 24.03 -0.92 21.38
N LYS A 39 24.33 0.34 21.04
CA LYS A 39 25.05 0.73 19.83
C LYS A 39 26.37 1.38 20.22
N SER A 40 27.47 0.94 19.62
CA SER A 40 28.80 1.51 19.89
C SER A 40 28.81 3.02 19.62
N GLY A 41 29.31 3.80 20.56
CA GLY A 41 29.35 5.28 20.49
C GLY A 41 28.08 6.01 20.93
N LEU A 42 26.89 5.38 20.84
CA LEU A 42 25.60 5.97 21.24
C LEU A 42 25.08 5.45 22.58
N GLY A 43 25.61 4.32 23.06
CA GLY A 43 25.15 3.67 24.27
C GLY A 43 23.83 2.94 24.08
N ILE A 44 22.95 3.01 25.07
CA ILE A 44 21.63 2.36 25.02
C ILE A 44 20.67 3.24 24.23
N VAL A 45 20.19 2.73 23.11
CA VAL A 45 19.26 3.40 22.20
C VAL A 45 17.95 2.62 22.12
N ARG A 46 16.83 3.34 22.07
CA ARG A 46 15.51 2.77 21.76
C ARG A 46 15.34 2.70 20.25
N THR A 47 15.28 1.50 19.73
CA THR A 47 15.15 1.23 18.30
C THR A 47 13.69 1.12 17.88
N GLY A 48 13.44 1.29 16.58
CA GLY A 48 12.18 0.97 15.94
C GLY A 48 12.39 -0.04 14.82
N GLY A 49 11.44 -0.09 13.88
CA GLY A 49 11.58 -0.92 12.70
C GLY A 49 10.78 -0.40 11.52
N ILE A 50 11.02 -1.03 10.37
CA ILE A 50 10.26 -0.82 9.14
C ILE A 50 9.65 -2.16 8.74
N TYR A 51 8.38 -2.15 8.37
CA TYR A 51 7.67 -3.27 7.79
C TYR A 51 7.13 -2.86 6.41
N ILE A 52 7.48 -3.61 5.37
CA ILE A 52 7.07 -3.31 3.99
C ILE A 52 6.34 -4.50 3.41
N THR A 53 5.12 -4.27 2.94
CA THR A 53 4.33 -5.25 2.18
C THR A 53 4.51 -4.99 0.68
N VAL A 54 4.95 -6.01 -0.05
CA VAL A 54 5.17 -5.98 -1.50
C VAL A 54 4.30 -7.06 -2.15
N PRO A 55 3.09 -6.72 -2.63
CA PRO A 55 2.14 -7.68 -3.20
C PRO A 55 2.47 -8.08 -4.65
N TYR A 56 3.73 -7.93 -5.07
CA TYR A 56 4.23 -8.22 -6.41
C TYR A 56 5.38 -9.21 -6.30
N ASP A 57 5.46 -10.14 -7.24
CA ASP A 57 6.59 -11.06 -7.33
C ASP A 57 7.76 -10.40 -8.09
N ASP A 58 8.98 -10.86 -7.81
CA ASP A 58 10.24 -10.43 -8.43
C ASP A 58 10.56 -8.93 -8.28
N ALA A 59 10.15 -8.32 -7.16
CA ALA A 59 10.49 -6.93 -6.83
C ALA A 59 11.61 -6.87 -5.79
N VAL A 60 12.64 -6.08 -6.08
CA VAL A 60 13.80 -5.86 -5.20
C VAL A 60 13.47 -4.77 -4.19
N VAL A 61 13.61 -5.08 -2.91
CA VAL A 61 13.38 -4.14 -1.79
C VAL A 61 14.72 -3.64 -1.26
N LYS A 62 14.87 -2.32 -1.17
CA LYS A 62 16.06 -1.67 -0.61
C LYS A 62 15.69 -0.66 0.47
N ILE A 63 16.55 -0.53 1.48
CA ILE A 63 16.49 0.49 2.52
C ILE A 63 17.85 1.20 2.56
N ASP A 64 17.85 2.53 2.40
CA ASP A 64 19.06 3.36 2.23
C ASP A 64 20.05 2.77 1.22
N GLY A 65 19.52 2.33 0.07
CA GLY A 65 20.30 1.69 -1.00
C GLY A 65 20.76 0.25 -0.73
N THR A 66 20.61 -0.27 0.48
CA THR A 66 20.97 -1.64 0.86
C THR A 66 19.84 -2.61 0.53
N GLU A 67 20.14 -3.67 -0.21
CA GLU A 67 19.15 -4.70 -0.56
C GLU A 67 18.77 -5.55 0.65
N ILE A 68 17.47 -5.59 0.96
CA ILE A 68 16.89 -6.40 2.03
C ILE A 68 16.42 -7.75 1.48
N GLY A 69 16.07 -7.77 0.19
CA GLY A 69 15.83 -8.99 -0.57
C GLY A 69 14.87 -8.79 -1.73
N ILE A 70 14.42 -9.90 -2.28
CA ILE A 70 13.53 -9.96 -3.45
C ILE A 70 12.21 -10.58 -3.02
N SER A 71 11.11 -9.98 -3.46
CA SER A 71 9.76 -10.48 -3.21
C SER A 71 9.43 -11.68 -4.09
N GLY A 72 8.55 -12.52 -3.61
CA GLY A 72 8.02 -13.64 -4.38
C GLY A 72 6.74 -14.16 -3.76
N PHE A 73 6.19 -15.22 -4.34
CA PHE A 73 4.87 -15.73 -3.98
C PHE A 73 4.68 -15.98 -2.47
N LEU A 74 5.70 -16.53 -1.80
CA LEU A 74 5.68 -16.83 -0.35
C LEU A 74 6.30 -15.73 0.52
N LYS A 75 7.07 -14.80 -0.07
CA LYS A 75 7.82 -13.76 0.64
C LYS A 75 7.41 -12.39 0.13
N ARG A 76 6.30 -11.89 0.67
CA ARG A 76 5.73 -10.56 0.34
C ARG A 76 5.96 -9.52 1.41
N ASN A 77 6.44 -9.93 2.58
CA ASN A 77 6.59 -9.06 3.74
C ASN A 77 8.07 -8.98 4.13
N PHE A 78 8.56 -7.76 4.32
CA PHE A 78 9.94 -7.47 4.69
C PHE A 78 9.95 -6.68 5.99
N TYR A 79 10.59 -7.22 7.02
CA TYR A 79 10.77 -6.56 8.30
C TYR A 79 12.24 -6.28 8.54
N LEU A 80 12.56 -5.02 8.84
CA LEU A 80 13.88 -4.61 9.30
C LEU A 80 13.74 -3.92 10.65
N GLY A 81 14.14 -4.61 11.72
CA GLY A 81 14.17 -4.08 13.08
C GLY A 81 15.51 -3.47 13.46
N ASP A 82 15.66 -3.14 14.75
CA ASP A 82 16.89 -2.61 15.36
C ASP A 82 17.43 -1.33 14.69
N LEU A 83 16.53 -0.58 14.06
CA LEU A 83 16.78 0.70 13.41
C LEU A 83 16.80 1.82 14.44
N THR A 84 17.80 2.69 14.34
CA THR A 84 17.85 3.91 15.15
C THR A 84 16.77 4.88 14.67
N PRO A 85 16.06 5.59 15.55
CA PRO A 85 15.06 6.56 15.13
C PRO A 85 15.66 7.60 14.18
N SER A 86 15.17 7.62 12.94
CA SER A 86 15.66 8.44 11.84
C SER A 86 14.68 8.36 10.67
N SER A 87 14.95 9.11 9.60
CA SER A 87 14.31 8.91 8.31
C SER A 87 15.14 7.95 7.46
N TYR A 88 14.47 7.03 6.77
CA TYR A 88 15.08 6.01 5.92
C TYR A 88 14.42 6.05 4.54
N GLU A 89 15.22 6.02 3.48
CA GLU A 89 14.70 5.85 2.13
C GLU A 89 14.40 4.39 1.87
N VAL A 90 13.17 4.09 1.49
CA VAL A 90 12.74 2.76 1.09
C VAL A 90 12.43 2.81 -0.40
N SER A 91 12.98 1.85 -1.14
CA SER A 91 12.63 1.65 -2.54
C SER A 91 12.23 0.22 -2.85
N VAL A 92 11.24 0.07 -3.72
CA VAL A 92 10.81 -1.21 -4.27
C VAL A 92 10.84 -1.09 -5.78
N ARG A 93 11.66 -1.93 -6.42
CA ARG A 93 11.90 -1.88 -7.87
C ARG A 93 11.54 -3.21 -8.51
N LYS A 94 10.76 -3.17 -9.58
CA LYS A 94 10.47 -4.30 -10.46
C LYS A 94 10.69 -3.88 -11.91
N GLU A 95 11.17 -4.79 -12.74
CA GLU A 95 11.37 -4.52 -14.16
C GLU A 95 10.04 -4.25 -14.88
N GLY A 96 9.98 -3.18 -15.68
CA GLY A 96 8.78 -2.74 -16.39
C GLY A 96 7.78 -1.93 -15.53
N TYR A 97 8.15 -1.56 -14.31
CA TYR A 97 7.33 -0.78 -13.38
C TYR A 97 8.10 0.45 -12.90
N TYR A 98 7.37 1.52 -12.59
CA TYR A 98 7.94 2.67 -11.89
C TYR A 98 8.51 2.22 -10.54
N THR A 99 9.66 2.76 -10.19
CA THR A 99 10.26 2.47 -8.88
C THR A 99 9.44 3.19 -7.81
N TRP A 100 8.91 2.43 -6.86
CA TRP A 100 8.23 2.97 -5.70
C TRP A 100 9.30 3.41 -4.70
N VAL A 101 9.32 4.70 -4.34
CA VAL A 101 10.35 5.29 -3.46
C VAL A 101 9.68 6.21 -2.46
N HIS A 102 9.91 5.97 -1.16
CA HIS A 102 9.44 6.85 -0.10
C HIS A 102 10.45 6.97 1.02
N THR A 103 10.40 8.10 1.72
CA THR A 103 11.10 8.28 2.99
C THR A 103 10.16 7.91 4.14
N LEU A 104 10.52 6.87 4.90
CA LEU A 104 9.77 6.46 6.09
C LEU A 104 10.50 6.93 7.36
N VAL A 105 9.74 7.55 8.27
CA VAL A 105 10.26 7.96 9.58
C VAL A 105 10.13 6.80 10.55
N VAL A 106 11.24 6.38 11.16
CA VAL A 106 11.28 5.39 12.24
C VAL A 106 11.29 6.11 13.57
N GLU A 107 10.36 5.74 14.45
CA GLU A 107 10.24 6.28 15.80
C GLU A 107 10.66 5.25 16.86
N GLN A 108 10.94 5.72 18.08
CA GLN A 108 11.37 4.83 19.17
C GLN A 108 10.27 3.81 19.49
N GLN A 109 10.63 2.52 19.48
CA GLN A 109 9.78 1.40 19.88
C GLN A 109 8.51 1.24 19.02
N ILE A 110 8.47 1.87 17.84
CA ILE A 110 7.35 1.79 16.91
C ILE A 110 7.86 1.27 15.57
N VAL A 111 7.01 0.51 14.88
CA VAL A 111 7.27 0.01 13.53
C VAL A 111 6.52 0.88 12.53
N SER A 112 7.26 1.40 11.55
CA SER A 112 6.70 2.12 10.41
C SER A 112 6.28 1.10 9.35
N ASP A 113 5.00 1.09 9.03
CA ASP A 113 4.42 0.21 8.02
C ASP A 113 4.24 0.95 6.69
N ALA A 114 4.43 0.24 5.58
CA ALA A 114 4.15 0.73 4.25
C ALA A 114 3.79 -0.43 3.30
N ARG A 115 2.93 -0.15 2.33
CA ARG A 115 2.56 -1.11 1.28
C ARG A 115 2.92 -0.54 -0.08
N ALA A 116 3.80 -1.24 -0.79
CA ALA A 116 4.22 -0.80 -2.11
C ALA A 116 3.09 -0.96 -3.14
N LEU A 117 2.88 0.08 -3.95
CA LEU A 117 2.06 0.06 -5.16
C LEU A 117 2.98 0.22 -6.38
N LEU A 118 3.12 -0.84 -7.17
CA LEU A 118 3.92 -0.82 -8.39
C LEU A 118 2.99 -0.62 -9.59
N ILE A 119 3.21 0.47 -10.33
CA ILE A 119 2.48 0.79 -11.56
C ILE A 119 3.37 0.49 -12.76
N PRO A 120 2.90 -0.26 -13.78
CA PRO A 120 3.66 -0.52 -14.99
C PRO A 120 4.03 0.78 -15.72
N GLU A 121 5.22 0.82 -16.32
CA GLU A 121 5.63 1.94 -17.17
C GLU A 121 4.85 1.98 -18.49
N GLU A 122 4.46 0.81 -18.99
CA GLU A 122 3.63 0.66 -20.19
C GLU A 122 2.29 0.00 -19.85
N ILE A 123 1.21 0.76 -20.01
CA ILE A 123 -0.16 0.28 -19.75
C ILE A 123 -0.73 -0.30 -21.05
N THR A 124 -1.14 -1.57 -21.01
CA THR A 124 -1.70 -2.25 -22.18
C THR A 124 -3.21 -2.06 -22.25
N LEU A 125 -3.69 -1.59 -23.41
CA LEU A 125 -5.09 -1.33 -23.69
C LEU A 125 -5.60 -2.31 -24.75
N LEU A 126 -6.58 -3.15 -24.36
CA LEU A 126 -7.26 -4.05 -25.29
C LEU A 126 -8.57 -3.41 -25.73
N ARG A 127 -8.75 -3.20 -27.03
CA ARG A 127 -10.03 -2.70 -27.55
C ARG A 127 -11.12 -3.74 -27.31
N ILE A 128 -12.24 -3.34 -26.73
CA ILE A 128 -13.38 -4.23 -26.52
C ILE A 128 -14.24 -4.21 -27.79
N SER A 129 -14.67 -5.38 -28.24
CA SER A 129 -15.63 -5.52 -29.35
C SER A 129 -16.65 -6.61 -29.07
N SER A 130 -17.85 -6.46 -29.62
CA SER A 130 -18.83 -7.54 -29.63
C SER A 130 -18.56 -8.51 -30.80
N GLY A 131 -18.66 -9.81 -30.54
CA GLY A 131 -18.41 -10.86 -31.54
C GLY A 131 -16.99 -11.44 -31.49
N LEU A 132 -16.48 -11.98 -32.59
CA LEU A 132 -15.17 -12.66 -32.64
C LEU A 132 -14.02 -11.64 -32.49
N PRO A 133 -12.91 -12.02 -31.82
CA PRO A 133 -11.76 -11.14 -31.69
C PRO A 133 -11.10 -10.93 -33.06
N ALA A 134 -10.98 -9.67 -33.48
CA ALA A 134 -10.40 -9.30 -34.77
C ALA A 134 -8.86 -9.33 -34.79
N SER A 135 -8.22 -9.31 -33.61
CA SER A 135 -6.76 -9.29 -33.43
C SER A 135 -6.36 -9.57 -31.97
N THR A 136 -5.06 -9.74 -31.71
CA THR A 136 -4.49 -9.89 -30.35
C THR A 136 -4.67 -8.66 -29.46
N SER A 137 -4.88 -7.47 -30.03
CA SER A 137 -5.18 -6.24 -29.31
C SER A 137 -6.68 -6.02 -29.07
N THR A 138 -7.51 -7.04 -29.32
CA THR A 138 -8.98 -6.96 -29.19
C THR A 138 -9.50 -8.00 -28.20
N ARG A 139 -10.25 -7.55 -27.19
CA ARG A 139 -11.02 -8.43 -26.29
C ARG A 139 -12.45 -8.55 -26.82
N ALA A 140 -12.79 -9.76 -27.25
CA ALA A 140 -14.15 -10.13 -27.61
C ALA A 140 -15.02 -10.29 -26.35
N VAL A 141 -16.19 -9.65 -26.34
CA VAL A 141 -17.22 -9.83 -25.31
C VAL A 141 -18.56 -10.18 -25.94
N SER A 142 -19.48 -10.73 -25.14
CA SER A 142 -20.83 -10.99 -25.61
C SER A 142 -21.55 -9.69 -25.97
N THR A 143 -22.53 -9.75 -26.87
CA THR A 143 -23.36 -8.59 -27.22
C THR A 143 -24.11 -8.03 -26.01
N GLU A 144 -24.48 -8.88 -25.05
CA GLU A 144 -25.11 -8.48 -23.81
C GLU A 144 -24.15 -7.67 -22.92
N THR A 145 -22.94 -8.21 -22.66
CA THR A 145 -21.88 -7.52 -21.91
C THR A 145 -21.54 -6.17 -22.55
N TRP A 146 -21.42 -6.13 -23.88
CA TRP A 146 -21.16 -4.89 -24.62
C TRP A 146 -22.22 -3.82 -24.35
N ARG A 147 -23.50 -4.19 -24.40
CA ARG A 147 -24.61 -3.27 -24.10
C ARG A 147 -24.60 -2.80 -22.66
N THR A 148 -24.32 -3.70 -21.71
CA THR A 148 -24.18 -3.36 -20.30
C THR A 148 -23.06 -2.34 -20.08
N TYR A 149 -21.90 -2.52 -20.73
CA TYR A 149 -20.80 -1.58 -20.63
C TYR A 149 -21.17 -0.22 -21.21
N LEU A 150 -21.76 -0.16 -22.40
CA LEU A 150 -22.20 1.11 -22.98
C LEU A 150 -23.17 1.86 -22.07
N LYS A 151 -24.16 1.15 -21.50
CA LYS A 151 -25.12 1.70 -20.56
C LYS A 151 -24.46 2.24 -19.28
N ALA A 152 -23.41 1.60 -18.78
CA ALA A 152 -22.67 2.08 -17.60
C ALA A 152 -21.99 3.45 -17.82
N PHE A 153 -21.69 3.80 -19.07
CA PHE A 153 -21.13 5.11 -19.44
C PHE A 153 -22.18 6.17 -19.78
N GLU A 154 -23.47 5.82 -19.86
CA GLU A 154 -24.55 6.79 -20.07
C GLU A 154 -24.92 7.50 -18.76
N SER A 155 -24.79 6.80 -17.63
CA SER A 155 -24.99 7.40 -16.30
C SER A 155 -23.75 8.16 -15.86
N PRO A 156 -23.88 9.42 -15.38
CA PRO A 156 -22.79 10.07 -14.67
C PRO A 156 -22.40 9.23 -13.44
N MET A 157 -21.10 9.14 -13.16
CA MET A 157 -20.62 8.49 -11.94
C MET A 157 -21.22 9.27 -10.75
N ALA A 158 -22.15 8.64 -10.03
CA ALA A 158 -22.96 9.34 -9.04
C ALA A 158 -22.07 9.91 -7.95
N THR A 159 -22.10 11.24 -7.77
CA THR A 159 -21.30 11.96 -6.78
C THR A 159 -21.80 11.76 -5.34
N THR A 160 -22.88 10.99 -5.13
CA THR A 160 -23.54 10.89 -3.81
C THR A 160 -24.26 9.56 -3.54
N THR A 161 -24.14 8.55 -4.42
CA THR A 161 -24.69 7.20 -4.16
C THR A 161 -23.67 6.14 -4.54
N THR A 162 -23.04 5.55 -3.53
CA THR A 162 -22.21 4.33 -3.51
C THR A 162 -21.79 3.77 -4.89
N PRO A 163 -20.86 4.42 -5.63
CA PRO A 163 -20.28 3.80 -6.81
C PRO A 163 -19.45 2.55 -6.42
N SER A 164 -19.41 1.56 -7.30
CA SER A 164 -18.37 0.52 -7.24
C SER A 164 -16.99 1.21 -7.23
N GLY A 165 -16.15 0.86 -6.26
CA GLY A 165 -14.83 1.49 -6.07
C GLY A 165 -14.84 2.81 -5.29
N ALA A 166 -15.96 3.24 -4.70
CA ALA A 166 -15.95 4.38 -3.78
C ALA A 166 -15.21 4.09 -2.47
N TYR A 167 -15.11 2.81 -2.10
CA TYR A 167 -14.44 2.35 -0.88
C TYR A 167 -13.24 1.47 -1.21
N ASP A 168 -12.30 1.40 -0.27
CA ASP A 168 -11.26 0.38 -0.30
C ASP A 168 -11.84 -1.02 -0.03
N LEU A 169 -11.01 -2.05 -0.18
CA LEU A 169 -11.43 -3.45 0.02
C LEU A 169 -11.93 -3.73 1.46
N ALA A 170 -11.43 -3.00 2.46
CA ALA A 170 -11.88 -3.15 3.84
C ALA A 170 -13.14 -2.34 4.18
N GLY A 171 -13.52 -1.37 3.34
CA GLY A 171 -14.66 -0.50 3.57
C GLY A 171 -14.40 0.60 4.61
N ASN A 172 -13.13 0.86 4.94
CA ASN A 172 -12.73 1.81 5.98
C ASN A 172 -12.27 3.16 5.41
N GLU A 173 -12.04 3.21 4.11
CA GLU A 173 -11.61 4.40 3.38
C GLU A 173 -12.56 4.67 2.22
N ALA A 174 -12.79 5.95 1.91
CA ALA A 174 -13.62 6.35 0.77
C ALA A 174 -13.02 7.50 -0.05
N VAL A 175 -13.26 7.48 -1.36
CA VAL A 175 -12.87 8.52 -2.32
C VAL A 175 -13.96 9.56 -2.47
N PHE A 176 -13.58 10.84 -2.46
CA PHE A 176 -14.46 11.97 -2.63
C PHE A 176 -13.94 12.88 -3.75
N VAL A 177 -14.85 13.34 -4.60
CA VAL A 177 -14.56 14.37 -5.61
C VAL A 177 -15.30 15.64 -5.24
N GLU A 178 -14.56 16.69 -4.89
CA GLU A 178 -15.12 17.95 -4.38
C GLU A 178 -14.46 19.13 -5.05
N LYS A 179 -15.27 19.99 -5.68
CA LYS A 179 -14.81 21.23 -6.36
C LYS A 179 -13.67 21.01 -7.36
N GLY A 180 -13.63 19.86 -8.03
CA GLY A 180 -12.59 19.53 -9.01
C GLY A 180 -11.37 18.82 -8.43
N ASN A 181 -11.34 18.55 -7.13
CA ASN A 181 -10.24 17.88 -6.45
C ASN A 181 -10.65 16.48 -6.00
N VAL A 182 -9.68 15.58 -5.85
CA VAL A 182 -9.86 14.22 -5.35
C VAL A 182 -9.23 14.08 -3.98
N TYR A 183 -10.03 13.59 -3.03
CA TYR A 183 -9.61 13.30 -1.68
C TYR A 183 -9.92 11.86 -1.33
N VAL A 184 -9.13 11.31 -0.42
CA VAL A 184 -9.42 10.05 0.24
C VAL A 184 -9.58 10.33 1.72
N ARG A 185 -10.65 9.81 2.33
CA ARG A 185 -10.91 9.95 3.77
C ARG A 185 -11.04 8.60 4.43
N TRP A 186 -10.49 8.51 5.63
CA TRP A 186 -10.75 7.41 6.54
C TRP A 186 -12.13 7.62 7.20
N ILE A 187 -13.05 6.70 6.96
CA ILE A 187 -14.46 6.82 7.38
C ILE A 187 -14.77 6.01 8.64
N ASP A 188 -13.92 5.06 9.03
CA ASP A 188 -14.11 4.32 10.27
C ASP A 188 -13.61 5.15 11.48
N GLU A 189 -14.51 5.75 12.21
CA GLU A 189 -14.15 6.51 13.42
C GLU A 189 -13.65 5.63 14.57
N SER A 190 -14.01 4.34 14.56
CA SER A 190 -13.68 3.39 15.62
C SER A 190 -12.29 2.76 15.48
N ALA A 191 -11.74 2.74 14.26
CA ALA A 191 -10.43 2.21 13.96
C ALA A 191 -9.37 3.30 13.71
N SER A 192 -8.10 2.97 13.98
CA SER A 192 -6.98 3.81 13.57
C SER A 192 -6.80 3.76 12.05
N PRO A 193 -6.44 4.90 11.40
CA PRO A 193 -6.16 4.92 9.97
C PRO A 193 -5.07 3.92 9.55
N SER A 194 -5.14 3.47 8.30
CA SER A 194 -4.08 2.69 7.69
C SER A 194 -2.77 3.50 7.59
N SER A 195 -1.65 2.80 7.44
CA SER A 195 -0.32 3.40 7.33
C SER A 195 -0.19 4.44 6.20
N ASN A 196 -1.00 4.30 5.15
CA ASN A 196 -1.10 5.26 4.05
C ASN A 196 -1.51 6.67 4.47
N PHE A 197 -2.19 6.83 5.60
CA PHE A 197 -2.59 8.13 6.16
C PHE A 197 -1.55 8.70 7.14
N CYS A 198 -0.46 8.00 7.39
CA CYS A 198 0.50 8.36 8.43
C CYS A 198 1.80 8.88 7.81
N SER A 199 2.08 10.17 8.01
CA SER A 199 3.36 10.78 7.63
C SER A 199 4.54 10.23 8.44
N ARG A 200 4.24 9.77 9.65
CA ARG A 200 5.07 8.98 10.56
C ARG A 200 4.14 8.21 11.51
N PRO A 201 4.61 7.14 12.17
CA PRO A 201 3.72 6.25 12.91
C PRO A 201 2.84 6.92 13.97
N SER A 202 3.34 7.96 14.65
CA SER A 202 2.59 8.72 15.66
C SER A 202 1.70 9.84 15.11
N LEU A 203 1.76 10.14 13.80
CA LEU A 203 1.06 11.27 13.19
C LEU A 203 0.35 10.86 11.90
N CYS A 204 -0.94 10.58 12.04
CA CYS A 204 -1.84 10.23 10.95
C CYS A 204 -2.90 11.31 10.71
N VAL A 205 -3.28 11.47 9.45
CA VAL A 205 -4.39 12.34 9.04
C VAL A 205 -5.65 11.52 8.81
N ARG A 206 -6.82 12.18 8.79
CA ARG A 206 -8.09 11.53 8.42
C ARG A 206 -8.47 11.74 6.95
N GLN A 207 -7.78 12.65 6.28
CA GLN A 207 -7.98 12.95 4.87
C GLN A 207 -6.61 13.17 4.22
N MET A 208 -6.42 12.58 3.05
CA MET A 208 -5.31 12.89 2.15
C MET A 208 -5.81 13.39 0.80
N THR A 209 -4.99 14.20 0.17
CA THR A 209 -5.26 14.77 -1.15
C THR A 209 -4.64 13.87 -2.21
N ILE A 210 -5.47 13.41 -3.15
CA ILE A 210 -5.01 12.62 -4.30
C ILE A 210 -4.76 13.53 -5.49
N GLU A 211 -5.62 14.50 -5.76
CA GLU A 211 -5.41 15.47 -6.85
C GLU A 211 -6.02 16.81 -6.47
N ASP A 212 -5.20 17.86 -6.40
CA ASP A 212 -5.58 19.25 -6.17
C ASP A 212 -4.88 20.22 -7.14
N GLY A 213 -4.37 19.69 -8.25
CA GLY A 213 -3.62 20.43 -9.24
C GLY A 213 -4.49 21.36 -10.09
N ARG A 214 -3.93 21.77 -11.24
CA ARG A 214 -4.60 22.70 -12.15
C ARG A 214 -5.70 22.07 -13.00
N GLN A 215 -5.86 20.75 -12.93
CA GLN A 215 -6.83 20.00 -13.72
C GLN A 215 -8.09 19.75 -12.91
N THR A 216 -9.26 19.81 -13.56
CA THR A 216 -10.54 19.61 -12.87
C THR A 216 -10.92 18.14 -12.90
N SER A 217 -10.85 17.48 -11.74
CA SER A 217 -11.27 16.10 -11.57
C SER A 217 -12.78 15.97 -11.52
N THR A 218 -13.34 15.06 -12.31
CA THR A 218 -14.81 14.86 -12.43
C THR A 218 -15.29 13.54 -11.85
N SER A 219 -14.41 12.55 -11.77
CA SER A 219 -14.71 11.22 -11.24
C SER A 219 -13.45 10.59 -10.69
N ALA A 220 -13.61 9.77 -9.65
CA ALA A 220 -12.52 9.03 -9.03
C ALA A 220 -13.05 7.74 -8.37
N ALA A 221 -12.22 6.71 -8.30
CA ALA A 221 -12.51 5.44 -7.64
C ALA A 221 -11.22 4.70 -7.26
N TYR A 222 -11.29 3.87 -6.23
CA TYR A 222 -10.24 2.91 -5.89
C TYR A 222 -10.13 1.82 -6.96
N PHE A 223 -8.90 1.52 -7.36
CA PHE A 223 -8.60 0.41 -8.26
C PHE A 223 -7.15 -0.04 -8.05
N ALA A 224 -6.92 -1.36 -8.00
CA ALA A 224 -5.60 -1.98 -7.88
C ALA A 224 -4.71 -1.47 -6.72
N GLY A 225 -5.31 -0.94 -5.64
CA GLY A 225 -4.57 -0.38 -4.49
C GLY A 225 -4.19 1.11 -4.63
N GLY A 226 -4.53 1.74 -5.75
CA GLY A 226 -4.47 3.19 -5.94
C GLY A 226 -5.84 3.82 -6.16
N VAL A 227 -5.84 5.10 -6.50
CA VAL A 227 -7.03 5.85 -6.90
C VAL A 227 -6.91 6.23 -8.37
N VAL A 228 -7.86 5.75 -9.16
CA VAL A 228 -8.03 6.15 -10.55
C VAL A 228 -8.95 7.34 -10.59
N PHE A 229 -8.57 8.38 -11.32
CA PHE A 229 -9.36 9.58 -11.47
C PHE A 229 -9.29 10.14 -12.89
N ARG A 230 -10.34 10.86 -13.25
CA ARG A 230 -10.47 11.51 -14.55
C ARG A 230 -10.44 13.02 -14.38
N THR A 231 -9.68 13.67 -15.24
CA THR A 231 -9.68 15.13 -15.37
C THR A 231 -10.26 15.57 -16.72
N THR A 232 -10.84 16.78 -16.75
CA THR A 232 -11.38 17.37 -17.98
C THR A 232 -10.31 17.70 -19.02
N GLU A 233 -9.09 18.01 -18.58
CA GLU A 233 -7.98 18.44 -19.43
C GLU A 233 -7.07 17.29 -19.83
N GLY A 234 -6.76 16.38 -18.90
CA GLY A 234 -5.66 15.43 -19.02
C GLY A 234 -6.07 13.99 -19.36
N GLY A 235 -7.32 13.60 -19.14
CA GLY A 235 -7.79 12.23 -19.38
C GLY A 235 -7.90 11.41 -18.08
N VAL A 236 -7.45 10.16 -18.09
CA VAL A 236 -7.56 9.22 -16.96
C VAL A 236 -6.17 8.89 -16.40
N PHE A 237 -6.02 9.00 -15.09
CA PHE A 237 -4.78 8.81 -14.34
C PHE A 237 -5.00 7.85 -13.17
N ILE A 238 -3.92 7.26 -12.68
CA ILE A 238 -3.86 6.54 -11.41
C ILE A 238 -2.82 7.19 -10.53
N ARG A 239 -3.15 7.37 -9.25
CA ARG A 239 -2.19 7.77 -8.22
C ARG A 239 -2.25 6.83 -7.03
N GLU A 240 -1.10 6.59 -6.43
CA GLU A 240 -1.04 5.91 -5.14
C GLU A 240 -1.81 6.66 -4.04
N SER A 241 -2.52 5.89 -3.23
CA SER A 241 -3.32 6.40 -2.10
C SER A 241 -2.44 6.51 -0.85
N SER A 242 -1.56 7.52 -0.80
CA SER A 242 -0.62 7.71 0.32
C SER A 242 -0.39 9.20 0.61
N VAL A 243 -0.27 9.53 1.90
CA VAL A 243 0.10 10.88 2.38
C VAL A 243 1.62 11.15 2.24
N LEU A 244 2.41 10.11 1.96
CA LEU A 244 3.84 10.25 1.80
C LEU A 244 4.16 11.06 0.53
N PRO A 245 5.13 12.00 0.59
CA PRO A 245 5.58 12.72 -0.59
C PRO A 245 6.12 11.79 -1.67
N GLY A 246 6.02 12.22 -2.92
CA GLY A 246 6.56 11.48 -4.07
C GLY A 246 5.73 10.26 -4.50
N SER A 247 4.47 10.16 -4.06
CA SER A 247 3.54 9.12 -4.49
C SER A 247 3.43 9.03 -6.01
N VAL A 248 3.43 7.80 -6.51
CA VAL A 248 3.50 7.55 -7.96
C VAL A 248 2.20 8.02 -8.63
N LEU A 249 2.34 8.82 -9.68
CA LEU A 249 1.26 9.28 -10.57
C LEU A 249 1.58 8.84 -12.00
N ALA A 250 0.66 8.10 -12.62
CA ALA A 250 0.82 7.65 -14.00
C ALA A 250 -0.43 7.92 -14.85
N PRO A 251 -0.26 8.33 -16.13
CA PRO A 251 -1.37 8.41 -17.07
C PRO A 251 -1.80 7.01 -17.49
N ILE A 252 -3.08 6.69 -17.33
CA ILE A 252 -3.67 5.46 -17.89
C ILE A 252 -4.10 5.70 -19.34
N TYR A 253 -4.75 6.84 -19.57
CA TYR A 253 -5.17 7.24 -20.91
C TYR A 253 -5.22 8.77 -21.00
N ALA A 254 -4.13 9.36 -21.50
CA ALA A 254 -3.94 10.79 -21.58
C ALA A 254 -4.65 11.43 -22.79
N ARG A 255 -5.98 11.23 -22.90
CA ARG A 255 -6.80 11.83 -23.95
C ARG A 255 -7.99 12.60 -23.38
N ARG A 256 -8.17 13.81 -23.88
CA ARG A 256 -9.28 14.68 -23.48
C ARG A 256 -10.62 14.03 -23.79
N GLY A 257 -11.55 14.10 -22.83
CA GLY A 257 -12.89 13.53 -22.99
C GLY A 257 -12.98 12.02 -22.74
N ALA A 258 -11.86 11.35 -22.47
CA ALA A 258 -11.88 9.96 -22.01
C ALA A 258 -12.61 9.84 -20.68
N ASP A 259 -13.41 8.79 -20.52
CA ASP A 259 -14.11 8.45 -19.28
C ASP A 259 -13.74 7.04 -18.85
N PHE A 260 -13.91 6.69 -17.57
CA PHE A 260 -13.62 5.35 -17.09
C PHE A 260 -14.75 4.78 -16.22
N ARG A 261 -14.87 3.45 -16.18
CA ARG A 261 -15.73 2.70 -15.26
C ARG A 261 -14.99 1.46 -14.79
N ILE A 262 -15.29 1.03 -13.57
CA ILE A 262 -14.84 -0.27 -13.06
C ILE A 262 -15.98 -1.26 -13.33
N LEU A 263 -15.73 -2.23 -14.21
CA LEU A 263 -16.70 -3.20 -14.72
C LEU A 263 -16.06 -4.59 -14.71
N ASP A 264 -16.76 -5.57 -14.14
CA ASP A 264 -16.28 -6.96 -13.99
C ASP A 264 -14.85 -7.03 -13.40
N ASP A 265 -14.62 -6.31 -12.30
CA ASP A 265 -13.32 -6.16 -11.62
C ASP A 265 -12.18 -5.58 -12.48
N GLY A 266 -12.49 -5.12 -13.70
CA GLY A 266 -11.57 -4.49 -14.62
C GLY A 266 -11.80 -2.99 -14.77
N LEU A 267 -10.74 -2.27 -15.13
CA LEU A 267 -10.84 -0.87 -15.50
C LEU A 267 -11.13 -0.76 -17.00
N VAL A 268 -12.25 -0.12 -17.35
CA VAL A 268 -12.68 0.10 -18.74
C VAL A 268 -12.66 1.60 -19.02
N ILE A 269 -12.08 1.98 -20.16
CA ILE A 269 -11.97 3.35 -20.64
C ILE A 269 -12.83 3.53 -21.88
N LYS A 270 -13.57 4.62 -21.96
CA LYS A 270 -14.35 5.03 -23.12
C LYS A 270 -13.74 6.25 -23.79
N GLU A 271 -13.58 6.17 -25.10
CA GLU A 271 -13.22 7.30 -25.97
C GLU A 271 -14.17 7.32 -27.18
N GLY A 272 -15.05 8.32 -27.22
CA GLY A 272 -16.11 8.38 -28.23
C GLY A 272 -16.97 7.11 -28.18
N ASN A 273 -16.92 6.33 -29.27
CA ASN A 273 -17.66 5.06 -29.41
C ASN A 273 -16.81 3.81 -29.13
N ASN A 274 -15.52 3.97 -28.82
CA ASN A 274 -14.64 2.86 -28.51
C ASN A 274 -14.55 2.64 -27.00
N LEU A 275 -14.47 1.37 -26.63
CA LEU A 275 -14.18 0.93 -25.27
C LEU A 275 -12.85 0.19 -25.27
N TYR A 276 -12.06 0.41 -24.23
CA TYR A 276 -10.77 -0.22 -24.01
C TYR A 276 -10.73 -0.81 -22.61
N GLN A 277 -10.26 -2.04 -22.48
CA GLN A 277 -9.93 -2.59 -21.19
C GLN A 277 -8.46 -2.35 -20.87
N VAL A 278 -8.22 -1.85 -19.67
CA VAL A 278 -6.88 -1.71 -19.12
C VAL A 278 -6.43 -3.05 -18.56
N THR A 279 -5.21 -3.44 -18.90
CA THR A 279 -4.60 -4.69 -18.44
C THR A 279 -3.20 -4.43 -17.90
N GLY A 280 -2.77 -5.23 -16.93
CA GLY A 280 -1.44 -5.12 -16.31
C GLY A 280 -1.35 -4.23 -15.08
N LEU A 281 -2.45 -3.56 -14.70
CA LEU A 281 -2.59 -2.84 -13.43
C LEU A 281 -2.95 -3.78 -12.27
#